data_AF-A0A926Z5Q8-F1
#
_entry.id   AF-A0A926Z5Q8-F1
#
_cell.length_a   1.000
_cell.length_b   1.000
_cell.length_c   1.000
_cell.angle_alpha   90.00
_cell.angle_beta   90.00
_cell.angle_gamma   90.00
#
_symmetry.space_group_name_H-M   'P 1'
#
loop_
_entity.id
_entity.type
_entity.pdbx_description
1 polymer ?
#
loop_
_entity_poly.entity_id
_entity_poly.type
_entity_poly.pdbx_seq_one_letter_code
_entity_poly.pdbx_strand_id
1 'polypeptide(L)'
;MLTENSTAGNKFNGSQNGAPLTRADYYMSLHRELDQLEEMVLESGPRVMGHTVVDEEKLCQQIDRVRLSVPESIAKAEEILMYKQELLDDAQQYADKLMKSAELRAGQLLEESVIIRQAEQEASQIRRQLQEECEQMRSQALNEVNQMRRQAQKDLDLLHQRVTGEVQDMQRGADEYSDRVLGNLESQLLDMIKIVQNGRKELRL
;
A
#
# COMPACT_ATOMS: atom_id res chain seq x y z
N MET A 1 23.19 -18.34 -10.45
CA MET A 1 24.27 -19.03 -9.72
C MET A 1 25.30 -17.99 -9.32
N LEU A 2 25.82 -18.11 -8.08
CA LEU A 2 26.90 -17.35 -7.45
C LEU A 2 26.54 -15.95 -6.91
N THR A 3 26.34 -15.88 -5.60
CA THR A 3 27.31 -15.23 -4.69
C THR A 3 27.08 -15.78 -3.29
N GLU A 4 27.90 -16.77 -2.95
CA GLU A 4 28.26 -17.05 -1.55
C GLU A 4 29.03 -15.83 -1.04
N ASN A 5 28.61 -15.22 0.07
CA ASN A 5 29.59 -14.65 0.98
C ASN A 5 29.05 -14.42 2.39
N SER A 6 29.91 -14.74 3.35
CA SER A 6 29.96 -14.22 4.72
C SER A 6 28.92 -14.69 5.72
N THR A 7 29.03 -15.97 6.07
CA THR A 7 28.92 -16.41 7.47
C THR A 7 30.16 -15.93 8.23
N ALA A 8 30.19 -14.66 8.63
CA ALA A 8 31.16 -14.17 9.60
C ALA A 8 30.62 -14.45 11.00
N GLY A 9 30.87 -15.67 11.48
CA GLY A 9 30.74 -15.99 12.89
C GLY A 9 31.75 -15.18 13.68
N ASN A 10 31.33 -14.03 14.22
CA ASN A 10 32.13 -13.29 15.17
C ASN A 10 32.08 -14.02 16.51
N LYS A 11 32.96 -15.02 16.68
CA LYS A 11 33.26 -15.62 17.97
C LYS A 11 33.91 -14.55 18.83
N PHE A 12 33.09 -13.88 19.65
CA PHE A 12 33.56 -13.01 20.72
C PHE A 12 34.22 -13.90 21.79
N ASN A 13 35.49 -14.23 21.55
CA ASN A 13 36.35 -14.93 22.49
C ASN A 13 37.10 -13.87 23.28
N GLY A 14 36.48 -13.41 24.36
CA GLY A 14 37.08 -12.55 25.37
C GLY A 14 37.06 -13.28 26.70
N SER A 15 38.02 -14.15 26.91
CA SER A 15 38.44 -14.57 28.24
C SER A 15 38.84 -13.32 29.02
N GLN A 16 38.18 -13.03 30.14
CA GLN A 16 38.78 -12.96 31.48
C GLN A 16 37.64 -12.62 32.46
N ASN A 17 37.11 -13.66 33.11
CA ASN A 17 36.33 -13.52 34.33
C ASN A 17 37.25 -12.99 35.44
N GLY A 18 37.34 -11.66 35.57
CA GLY A 18 37.64 -11.00 36.82
C GLY A 18 36.40 -10.20 37.19
N ALA A 19 35.70 -10.60 38.26
CA ALA A 19 34.57 -9.82 38.75
C ALA A 19 35.04 -8.36 38.95
N PRO A 20 34.27 -7.34 38.51
CA PRO A 20 34.64 -5.96 38.77
C PRO A 20 34.62 -5.77 40.29
N LEU A 21 35.80 -5.56 40.87
CA LEU A 21 35.96 -5.22 42.28
C LEU A 21 35.05 -4.01 42.56
N THR A 22 34.11 -4.17 43.47
CA THR A 22 33.03 -3.20 43.65
C THR A 22 33.57 -1.97 44.38
N ARG A 23 32.92 -0.81 44.20
CA ARG A 23 33.23 0.43 44.93
C ARG A 23 33.26 0.23 46.46
N ALA A 24 32.53 -0.76 46.97
CA ALA A 24 32.57 -1.16 48.37
C ALA A 24 33.90 -1.82 48.76
N ASP A 25 34.46 -2.69 47.91
CA ASP A 25 35.70 -3.42 48.18
C ASP A 25 36.93 -2.49 48.30
N TYR A 26 36.95 -1.38 47.55
CA TYR A 26 38.03 -0.38 47.60
C TYR A 26 37.96 0.55 48.80
N TYR A 27 36.77 1.05 49.13
CA TYR A 27 36.56 1.82 50.37
C TYR A 27 36.93 0.96 51.58
N MET A 28 36.63 -0.35 51.54
CA MET A 28 36.96 -1.29 52.62
C MET A 28 38.47 -1.51 52.78
N SER A 29 39.27 -1.56 51.72
CA SER A 29 40.73 -1.74 51.86
C SER A 29 41.45 -0.50 52.39
N LEU A 30 41.15 0.69 51.87
CA LEU A 30 41.78 1.92 52.36
C LEU A 30 41.31 2.27 53.79
N HIS A 31 40.00 2.12 54.07
CA HIS A 31 39.52 2.28 55.44
C HIS A 31 40.11 1.24 56.37
N ARG A 32 40.20 -0.04 55.98
CA ARG A 32 40.80 -1.07 56.83
C ARG A 32 42.27 -0.77 57.18
N GLU A 33 43.07 -0.29 56.23
CA GLU A 33 44.46 0.07 56.50
C GLU A 33 44.57 1.32 57.41
N LEU A 34 43.62 2.27 57.30
CA LEU A 34 43.51 3.43 58.19
C LEU A 34 42.97 3.06 59.58
N ASP A 35 41.97 2.20 59.65
CA ASP A 35 41.36 1.68 60.89
C ASP A 35 42.39 0.85 61.67
N GLN A 36 43.24 0.07 60.97
CA GLN A 36 44.37 -0.64 61.58
C GLN A 36 45.46 0.32 62.09
N LEU A 37 45.67 1.45 61.41
CA LEU A 37 46.58 2.51 61.85
C LEU A 37 46.02 3.22 63.10
N GLU A 38 44.71 3.47 63.12
CA GLU A 38 43.98 4.01 64.27
C GLU A 38 44.00 3.02 65.46
N GLU A 39 43.78 1.74 65.22
CA GLU A 39 43.83 0.67 66.23
C GLU A 39 45.24 0.50 66.80
N MET A 40 46.30 0.55 65.98
CA MET A 40 47.69 0.54 66.44
C MET A 40 48.05 1.76 67.30
N VAL A 41 47.48 2.92 67.00
CA VAL A 41 47.66 4.15 67.79
C VAL A 41 46.82 4.13 69.08
N LEU A 42 45.72 3.37 69.12
CA LEU A 42 44.88 3.14 70.29
C LEU A 42 45.42 2.03 71.22
N GLU A 43 46.01 0.96 70.67
CA GLU A 43 46.60 -0.18 71.42
C GLU A 43 48.03 0.09 71.91
N SER A 44 48.69 1.15 71.44
CA SER A 44 50.03 1.52 71.89
C SER A 44 50.00 1.95 73.36
N GLY A 45 50.99 1.46 74.12
CA GLY A 45 51.00 1.38 75.59
C GLY A 45 50.88 2.70 76.36
N PRO A 46 50.93 2.62 77.72
CA PRO A 46 50.36 3.62 78.62
C PRO A 46 50.83 5.04 78.32
N ARG A 47 49.87 5.98 78.34
CA ARG A 47 50.09 7.39 78.05
C ARG A 47 50.97 8.02 79.13
N VAL A 48 52.20 8.38 78.80
CA VAL A 48 53.13 9.03 79.73
C VAL A 48 53.24 10.51 79.36
N MET A 49 52.90 11.40 80.31
CA MET A 49 52.98 12.87 80.15
C MET A 49 52.30 13.41 78.87
N GLY A 50 51.15 12.86 78.48
CA GLY A 50 50.40 13.33 77.31
C GLY A 50 50.88 12.78 75.96
N HIS A 51 51.94 11.97 75.94
CA HIS A 51 52.47 11.31 74.75
C HIS A 51 52.18 9.79 74.78
N THR A 52 51.77 9.23 73.64
CA THR A 52 51.52 7.80 73.45
C THR A 52 52.80 7.13 72.95
N VAL A 53 53.20 6.02 73.56
CA VAL A 53 54.43 5.30 73.19
C VAL A 53 54.07 4.24 72.15
N VAL A 54 54.39 4.51 70.89
CA VAL A 54 54.09 3.65 69.74
C VAL A 54 55.37 2.99 69.24
N ASP A 55 55.27 1.75 68.78
CA ASP A 55 56.34 1.05 68.06
C ASP A 55 56.56 1.74 66.71
N GLU A 56 57.65 2.53 66.61
CA GLU A 56 58.01 3.35 65.46
C GLU A 56 58.14 2.50 64.18
N GLU A 57 58.66 1.28 64.29
CA GLU A 57 58.93 0.42 63.15
C GLU A 57 57.63 -0.10 62.53
N LYS A 58 56.66 -0.51 63.37
CA LYS A 58 55.34 -0.95 62.90
C LYS A 58 54.51 0.21 62.36
N LEU A 59 54.54 1.37 63.01
CA LEU A 59 53.79 2.54 62.57
C LEU A 59 54.32 3.04 61.21
N CYS A 60 55.64 3.10 61.02
CA CYS A 60 56.23 3.45 59.73
C CYS A 60 55.84 2.45 58.63
N GLN A 61 55.87 1.13 58.90
CA GLN A 61 55.44 0.12 57.93
C GLN A 61 53.97 0.27 57.53
N GLN A 62 53.08 0.59 58.48
CA GLN A 62 51.66 0.80 58.22
C GLN A 62 51.39 2.10 57.44
N ILE A 63 52.12 3.18 57.76
CA ILE A 63 52.11 4.42 56.98
C ILE A 63 52.61 4.19 55.55
N ASP A 64 53.67 3.40 55.36
CA ASP A 64 54.19 3.07 54.03
C ASP A 64 53.19 2.25 53.20
N ARG A 65 52.44 1.33 53.83
CA ARG A 65 51.34 0.58 53.18
C ARG A 65 50.19 1.48 52.76
N VAL A 66 49.77 2.42 53.62
CA VAL A 66 48.78 3.45 53.27
C VAL A 66 49.30 4.33 52.13
N ARG A 67 50.58 4.71 52.18
CA ARG A 67 51.21 5.56 51.16
C ARG A 67 51.35 4.88 49.80
N LEU A 68 51.47 3.56 49.76
CA LEU A 68 51.49 2.76 48.53
C LEU A 68 50.08 2.48 47.99
N SER A 69 49.09 2.28 48.87
CA SER A 69 47.72 1.91 48.47
C SER A 69 46.84 3.10 48.06
N VAL A 70 47.08 4.31 48.60
CA VAL A 70 46.32 5.53 48.25
C VAL A 70 46.49 5.92 46.77
N PRO A 71 47.71 6.04 46.21
CA PRO A 71 47.90 6.38 44.80
C PRO A 71 47.29 5.35 43.85
N GLU A 72 47.41 4.06 44.17
CA GLU A 72 46.83 2.97 43.37
C GLU A 72 45.30 3.04 43.36
N SER A 73 44.68 3.37 44.49
CA SER A 73 43.22 3.53 44.61
C SER A 73 42.71 4.74 43.82
N ILE A 74 43.47 5.86 43.81
CA ILE A 74 43.15 7.04 43.01
C ILE A 74 43.28 6.75 41.51
N ALA A 75 44.35 6.09 41.07
CA ALA A 75 44.56 5.75 39.67
C ALA A 75 43.43 4.87 39.10
N LYS A 76 42.97 3.87 39.88
CA LYS A 76 41.82 3.04 39.49
C LYS A 76 40.50 3.80 39.50
N ALA A 77 40.31 4.77 40.42
CA ALA A 77 39.14 5.63 40.41
C ALA A 77 39.10 6.54 39.16
N GLU A 78 40.25 7.06 38.72
CA GLU A 78 40.38 7.80 37.47
C GLU A 78 40.08 6.92 36.24
N GLU A 79 40.55 5.67 36.24
CA GLU A 79 40.24 4.68 35.19
C GLU A 79 38.73 4.42 35.08
N ILE A 80 38.06 4.21 36.21
CA ILE A 80 36.60 4.03 36.25
C ILE A 80 35.87 5.28 35.75
N LEU A 81 36.36 6.47 36.09
CA LEU A 81 35.77 7.73 35.61
C LEU A 81 35.95 7.89 34.10
N MET A 82 37.12 7.55 33.55
CA MET A 82 37.34 7.54 32.10
C MET A 82 36.42 6.55 31.40
N TYR A 83 36.34 5.31 31.89
CA TYR A 83 35.48 4.28 31.31
C TYR A 83 34.00 4.67 31.36
N LYS A 84 33.55 5.30 32.46
CA LYS A 84 32.20 5.84 32.55
C LYS A 84 31.95 6.94 31.51
N GLN A 85 32.91 7.83 31.30
CA GLN A 85 32.78 8.91 30.33
C GLN A 85 32.71 8.35 28.90
N GLU A 86 33.55 7.37 28.58
CA GLU A 86 33.53 6.65 27.30
C GLU A 86 32.19 5.93 27.09
N LEU A 87 31.69 5.22 28.09
CA LEU A 87 30.38 4.54 28.03
C LEU A 87 29.23 5.53 27.82
N LEU A 88 29.28 6.70 28.46
CA LEU A 88 28.27 7.75 28.27
C LEU A 88 28.32 8.33 26.85
N ASP A 89 29.51 8.54 26.30
CA ASP A 89 29.68 9.03 24.93
C ASP A 89 29.19 7.99 23.91
N ASP A 90 29.54 6.72 24.09
CA ASP A 90 29.03 5.61 23.28
C ASP A 90 27.51 5.49 23.35
N ALA A 91 26.93 5.62 24.55
CA ALA A 91 25.48 5.60 24.73
C ALA A 91 24.80 6.78 24.03
N GLN A 92 25.38 7.98 24.09
CA GLN A 92 24.90 9.16 23.37
C GLN A 92 24.98 8.97 21.86
N GLN A 93 26.12 8.51 21.34
CA GLN A 93 26.29 8.22 19.93
C GLN A 93 25.31 7.15 19.43
N TYR A 94 25.04 6.13 20.24
CA TYR A 94 24.06 5.11 19.92
C TYR A 94 22.64 5.67 19.89
N ALA A 95 22.27 6.48 20.89
CA ALA A 95 20.98 7.15 20.94
C ALA A 95 20.77 8.07 19.73
N ASP A 96 21.78 8.85 19.34
CA ASP A 96 21.73 9.72 18.16
C ASP A 96 21.58 8.93 16.86
N LYS A 97 22.30 7.81 16.72
CA LYS A 97 22.15 6.91 15.56
C LYS A 97 20.75 6.31 15.49
N LEU A 98 20.21 5.89 16.63
CA LEU A 98 18.87 5.33 16.72
C LEU A 98 17.80 6.37 16.36
N MET A 99 17.93 7.59 16.90
CA MET A 99 17.06 8.72 16.58
C MET A 99 17.06 9.03 15.09
N LYS A 100 18.24 9.20 14.48
CA LYS A 100 18.36 9.45 13.03
C LYS A 100 17.75 8.32 12.20
N SER A 101 17.93 7.06 12.60
CA SER A 101 17.33 5.93 11.90
C SER A 101 15.80 5.92 12.03
N ALA A 102 15.26 6.27 13.20
CA ALA A 102 13.83 6.36 13.43
C ALA A 102 13.20 7.50 12.62
N GLU A 103 13.84 8.68 12.58
CA GLU A 103 13.40 9.82 11.77
C GLU A 103 13.39 9.49 10.28
N LEU A 104 14.45 8.84 9.79
CA LEU A 104 14.52 8.42 8.39
C LEU A 104 13.38 7.46 8.03
N ARG A 105 13.12 6.44 8.87
CA ARG A 105 12.02 5.49 8.67
C ARG A 105 10.65 6.17 8.74
N ALA A 106 10.46 7.09 9.69
CA ALA A 106 9.23 7.85 9.81
C ALA A 106 8.98 8.72 8.57
N GLY A 107 10.02 9.36 8.04
CA GLY A 107 9.96 10.12 6.79
C GLY A 107 9.56 9.24 5.60
N GLN A 108 10.18 8.08 5.44
CA GLN A 108 9.85 7.11 4.38
C GLN A 108 8.40 6.63 4.46
N LEU A 109 7.93 6.27 5.66
CA LEU A 109 6.54 5.82 5.86
C LEU A 109 5.53 6.93 5.56
N LEU A 110 5.84 8.18 5.92
CA LEU A 110 4.98 9.32 5.60
C LEU A 110 4.92 9.56 4.10
N GLU A 111 6.07 9.54 3.42
CA GLU A 111 6.15 9.70 1.97
C GLU A 111 5.37 8.59 1.26
N GLU A 112 5.56 7.33 1.63
CA GLU A 112 4.81 6.19 1.10
C GLU A 112 3.29 6.35 1.35
N SER A 113 2.88 6.74 2.56
CA SER A 113 1.48 7.02 2.88
C SER A 113 0.89 8.16 2.04
N VAL A 114 1.67 9.20 1.73
CA VAL A 114 1.23 10.32 0.88
C VAL A 114 1.06 9.84 -0.56
N ILE A 115 2.03 9.09 -1.08
CA ILE A 115 1.97 8.51 -2.44
C ILE A 115 0.76 7.58 -2.57
N ILE A 116 0.52 6.71 -1.59
CA ILE A 116 -0.65 5.81 -1.59
C ILE A 116 -1.95 6.62 -1.58
N ARG A 117 -2.09 7.61 -0.69
CA ARG A 117 -3.29 8.45 -0.64
C ARG A 117 -3.53 9.21 -1.94
N GLN A 118 -2.47 9.74 -2.54
CA GLN A 118 -2.57 10.42 -3.83
C GLN A 118 -3.00 9.45 -4.93
N ALA A 119 -2.38 8.26 -5.00
CA ALA A 119 -2.74 7.23 -5.96
C ALA A 119 -4.20 6.77 -5.81
N GLU A 120 -4.68 6.61 -4.57
CA GLU A 120 -6.08 6.27 -4.29
C GLU A 120 -7.05 7.38 -4.74
N GLN A 121 -6.67 8.65 -4.53
CA GLN A 121 -7.45 9.80 -4.97
C GLN A 121 -7.52 9.87 -6.50
N GLU A 122 -6.39 9.73 -7.18
CA GLU A 122 -6.30 9.70 -8.64
C GLU A 122 -7.09 8.52 -9.21
N ALA A 123 -6.91 7.31 -8.66
CA ALA A 123 -7.68 6.14 -9.07
C ALA A 123 -9.20 6.35 -8.89
N SER A 124 -9.60 7.01 -7.80
CA SER A 124 -11.01 7.34 -7.56
C SER A 124 -11.56 8.39 -8.53
N GLN A 125 -10.73 9.36 -8.93
CA GLN A 125 -11.10 10.33 -9.97
C GLN A 125 -11.25 9.64 -11.33
N ILE A 126 -10.29 8.81 -11.73
CA ILE A 126 -10.33 8.05 -12.98
C ILE A 126 -11.56 7.14 -13.02
N ARG A 127 -11.87 6.43 -11.93
CA ARG A 127 -13.08 5.59 -11.85
C ARG A 127 -14.36 6.39 -12.04
N ARG A 128 -14.47 7.57 -11.41
CA ARG A 128 -15.65 8.44 -11.58
C ARG A 128 -15.79 8.94 -13.01
N GLN A 129 -14.69 9.44 -13.59
CA GLN A 129 -14.68 9.90 -14.98
C GLN A 129 -15.08 8.78 -15.94
N LEU A 130 -14.49 7.59 -15.77
CA LEU A 130 -14.80 6.44 -16.62
C LEU A 130 -16.27 6.01 -16.47
N GLN A 131 -16.82 6.07 -15.26
CA GLN A 131 -18.23 5.77 -15.03
C GLN A 131 -19.14 6.78 -15.74
N GLU A 132 -18.86 8.08 -15.61
CA GLU A 132 -19.59 9.14 -16.31
C GLU A 132 -19.51 8.99 -17.83
N GLU A 133 -18.31 8.72 -18.37
CA GLU A 133 -18.10 8.48 -19.80
C GLU A 133 -18.87 7.25 -20.29
N CYS A 134 -18.84 6.15 -19.53
CA CYS A 134 -19.58 4.93 -19.85
C CYS A 134 -21.10 5.17 -19.82
N GLU A 135 -21.61 5.93 -18.85
CA GLU A 135 -23.02 6.31 -18.78
C GLU A 135 -23.43 7.20 -19.95
N GLN A 136 -22.58 8.17 -20.31
CA GLN A 136 -22.79 9.02 -21.49
C GLN A 136 -22.80 8.22 -22.79
N MET A 137 -21.80 7.36 -23.00
CA MET A 137 -21.70 6.50 -24.18
C MET A 137 -22.90 5.56 -24.28
N ARG A 138 -23.32 4.96 -23.16
CA ARG A 138 -24.51 4.11 -23.11
C ARG A 138 -25.77 4.90 -23.47
N SER A 139 -25.94 6.11 -22.93
CA SER A 139 -27.07 6.98 -23.23
C SER A 139 -27.11 7.37 -24.72
N GLN A 140 -25.96 7.76 -25.29
CA GLN A 140 -25.81 8.06 -26.71
C GLN A 140 -26.18 6.86 -27.58
N ALA A 141 -25.62 5.69 -27.31
CA ALA A 141 -25.94 4.46 -28.04
C ALA A 141 -27.44 4.11 -27.97
N LEU A 142 -28.07 4.25 -26.81
CA LEU A 142 -29.52 4.04 -26.66
C LEU A 142 -30.33 5.06 -27.48
N ASN A 143 -29.91 6.32 -27.51
CA ASN A 143 -30.57 7.34 -28.30
C ASN A 143 -30.45 7.08 -29.81
N GLU A 144 -29.27 6.69 -30.28
CA GLU A 144 -29.03 6.31 -31.66
C GLU A 144 -29.85 5.09 -32.08
N VAL A 145 -29.85 4.03 -31.27
CA VAL A 145 -30.68 2.83 -31.51
C VAL A 145 -32.16 3.20 -31.58
N ASN A 146 -32.65 4.04 -30.67
CA ASN A 146 -34.03 4.49 -30.69
C ASN A 146 -34.34 5.36 -31.92
N GLN A 147 -33.41 6.20 -32.37
CA GLN A 147 -33.56 6.99 -33.58
C GLN A 147 -33.59 6.10 -34.82
N MET A 148 -32.66 5.16 -34.96
CA MET A 148 -32.65 4.18 -36.04
C MET A 148 -33.94 3.35 -36.06
N ARG A 149 -34.39 2.87 -34.90
CA ARG A 149 -35.65 2.12 -34.79
C ARG A 149 -36.85 2.96 -35.25
N ARG A 150 -36.93 4.23 -34.85
CA ARG A 150 -38.00 5.13 -35.28
C ARG A 150 -37.96 5.38 -36.79
N GLN A 151 -36.78 5.54 -37.36
CA GLN A 151 -36.63 5.73 -38.80
C GLN A 151 -37.06 4.47 -39.57
N ALA A 152 -36.56 3.30 -39.17
CA ALA A 152 -36.94 2.03 -39.78
C ALA A 152 -38.45 1.77 -39.70
N GLN A 153 -39.09 2.14 -38.58
CA GLN A 153 -40.55 2.03 -38.45
C GLN A 153 -41.28 2.92 -39.46
N LYS A 154 -40.85 4.18 -39.61
CA LYS A 154 -41.43 5.09 -40.61
C LYS A 154 -41.26 4.56 -42.03
N ASP A 155 -40.08 4.04 -42.35
CA ASP A 155 -39.78 3.50 -43.67
C ASP A 155 -40.65 2.26 -43.96
N LEU A 156 -40.84 1.39 -42.95
CA LEU A 156 -41.77 0.27 -43.04
C LEU A 156 -43.22 0.73 -43.24
N ASP A 157 -43.69 1.72 -42.49
CA ASP A 157 -45.06 2.22 -42.61
C ASP A 157 -45.31 2.81 -44.01
N LEU A 158 -44.34 3.57 -44.55
CA LEU A 158 -44.38 4.10 -45.91
C LEU A 158 -44.38 2.99 -46.97
N LEU A 159 -43.54 1.97 -46.79
CA LEU A 159 -43.50 0.81 -47.69
C LEU A 159 -44.83 0.07 -47.67
N HIS A 160 -45.41 -0.16 -46.49
CA HIS A 160 -46.71 -0.79 -46.34
C HIS A 160 -47.82 0.00 -47.04
N GLN A 161 -47.84 1.32 -46.91
CA GLN A 161 -48.80 2.17 -47.61
C GLN A 161 -48.64 2.07 -49.13
N ARG A 162 -47.40 2.13 -49.62
CA ARG A 162 -47.11 2.02 -51.06
C ARG A 162 -47.55 0.68 -51.62
N VAL A 163 -47.16 -0.43 -50.98
CA VAL A 163 -47.52 -1.78 -51.42
C VAL A 163 -49.04 -1.96 -51.39
N THR A 164 -49.72 -1.45 -50.37
CA THR A 164 -51.18 -1.53 -50.28
C THR A 164 -51.85 -0.76 -51.42
N GLY A 165 -51.35 0.43 -51.75
CA GLY A 165 -51.84 1.22 -52.89
C GLY A 165 -51.62 0.51 -54.23
N GLU A 166 -50.41 -0.01 -54.47
CA GLU A 166 -50.07 -0.74 -55.69
C GLU A 166 -50.94 -2.01 -55.85
N VAL A 167 -51.21 -2.73 -54.77
CA VAL A 167 -52.11 -3.90 -54.78
C VAL A 167 -53.55 -3.48 -55.11
N GLN A 168 -54.05 -2.38 -54.54
CA GLN A 168 -55.40 -1.88 -54.84
C GLN A 168 -55.54 -1.44 -56.30
N ASP A 169 -54.54 -0.75 -56.84
CA ASP A 169 -54.52 -0.33 -58.24
C ASP A 169 -54.44 -1.54 -59.18
N MET A 170 -53.65 -2.55 -58.83
CA MET A 170 -53.57 -3.80 -59.59
C MET A 170 -54.90 -4.56 -59.57
N GLN A 171 -55.58 -4.64 -58.41
CA GLN A 171 -56.90 -5.26 -58.31
C GLN A 171 -57.92 -4.53 -59.19
N ARG A 172 -57.98 -3.21 -59.11
CA ARG A 172 -58.88 -2.41 -59.96
C ARG A 172 -58.59 -2.61 -61.45
N GLY A 173 -57.31 -2.60 -61.84
CA GLY A 173 -56.92 -2.84 -63.22
C GLY A 173 -57.29 -4.25 -63.72
N ALA A 174 -57.20 -5.26 -62.85
CA ALA A 174 -57.63 -6.62 -63.16
C ALA A 174 -59.15 -6.76 -63.30
N ASP A 175 -59.91 -6.08 -62.45
CA ASP A 175 -61.38 -6.03 -62.52
C ASP A 175 -61.83 -5.34 -63.82
N GLU A 176 -61.29 -4.15 -64.12
CA GLU A 176 -61.59 -3.41 -65.36
C GLU A 176 -61.21 -4.19 -66.63
N TYR A 177 -60.08 -4.89 -66.60
CA TYR A 177 -59.68 -5.79 -67.69
C TYR A 177 -60.67 -6.94 -67.85
N SER A 178 -61.10 -7.55 -66.76
CA SER A 178 -62.06 -8.67 -66.77
C SER A 178 -63.41 -8.23 -67.32
N ASP A 179 -63.94 -7.08 -66.87
CA ASP A 179 -65.18 -6.51 -67.40
C ASP A 179 -65.08 -6.22 -68.90
N ARG A 180 -63.94 -5.67 -69.36
CA ARG A 180 -63.72 -5.42 -70.80
C ARG A 180 -63.69 -6.70 -71.61
N VAL A 181 -62.97 -7.73 -71.16
CA VAL A 181 -62.87 -9.01 -71.86
C VAL A 181 -64.23 -9.71 -71.90
N LEU A 182 -64.95 -9.76 -70.77
CA LEU A 182 -66.27 -10.37 -70.67
C LEU A 182 -67.30 -9.61 -71.52
N GLY A 183 -67.31 -8.28 -71.49
CA GLY A 183 -68.20 -7.47 -72.33
C GLY A 183 -67.95 -7.64 -73.82
N ASN A 184 -66.68 -7.75 -74.23
CA ASN A 184 -66.34 -8.05 -75.63
C ASN A 184 -66.84 -9.45 -76.06
N LEU A 185 -66.65 -10.46 -75.21
CA LEU A 185 -67.12 -11.82 -75.47
C LEU A 185 -68.64 -11.87 -75.55
N GLU A 186 -69.34 -11.16 -74.65
CA GLU A 186 -70.80 -11.04 -74.67
C GLU A 186 -71.29 -10.43 -76.00
N SER A 187 -70.69 -9.32 -76.44
CA SER A 187 -71.05 -8.68 -77.71
C SER A 187 -70.87 -9.63 -78.89
N GLN A 188 -69.75 -10.36 -78.95
CA GLN A 188 -69.48 -11.33 -80.02
C GLN A 188 -70.50 -12.47 -80.03
N LEU A 189 -70.84 -13.00 -78.86
CA LEU A 189 -71.83 -14.06 -78.73
C LEU A 189 -73.23 -13.58 -79.14
N LEU A 190 -73.62 -12.35 -78.76
CA LEU A 190 -74.88 -11.75 -79.17
C LEU A 190 -74.98 -11.60 -80.69
N ASP A 191 -73.91 -11.17 -81.35
CA ASP A 191 -73.89 -11.05 -82.81
C ASP A 191 -73.95 -12.41 -83.50
N MET A 192 -73.25 -13.42 -82.98
CA MET A 192 -73.38 -14.80 -83.49
C MET A 192 -74.81 -15.32 -83.35
N ILE A 193 -75.47 -15.07 -82.21
CA ILE A 193 -76.87 -15.42 -82.01
C ILE A 193 -77.77 -14.74 -83.04
N LYS A 194 -77.57 -13.44 -83.33
CA LYS A 194 -78.33 -12.72 -84.37
C LYS A 194 -78.13 -13.36 -85.75
N ILE A 195 -76.90 -13.71 -86.12
CA ILE A 195 -76.59 -14.37 -87.40
C ILE A 195 -77.34 -15.71 -87.51
N VAL A 196 -77.27 -16.55 -86.47
CA VAL A 196 -77.98 -17.84 -86.44
C VAL A 196 -79.50 -17.65 -86.50
N GLN A 197 -80.05 -16.68 -85.78
CA GLN A 197 -81.48 -16.37 -85.83
C GLN A 197 -81.93 -15.91 -87.23
N ASN A 198 -81.13 -15.09 -87.91
CA ASN A 198 -81.42 -14.63 -89.26
C ASN A 198 -81.35 -15.79 -90.26
N GLY A 199 -80.29 -16.61 -90.23
CA GLY A 199 -80.19 -17.81 -91.08
C GLY A 199 -81.33 -18.80 -90.85
N ARG A 200 -81.78 -18.98 -89.60
CA ARG A 200 -82.98 -19.79 -89.29
C ARG A 200 -84.29 -19.21 -89.84
N LYS A 201 -84.42 -17.88 -89.95
CA LYS A 201 -85.60 -17.23 -90.55
C LYS A 201 -85.62 -17.44 -92.05
N GLU A 202 -84.47 -17.34 -92.72
CA GLU A 202 -84.35 -17.56 -94.17
C GLU A 202 -84.69 -19.00 -94.58
N LEU A 203 -84.33 -19.99 -93.76
CA LEU A 203 -84.65 -21.41 -94.02
C LEU A 203 -86.13 -21.79 -93.79
N ARG A 204 -86.98 -20.86 -93.34
CA ARG A 204 -88.42 -21.07 -93.12
C ARG A 204 -89.29 -20.41 -94.20
N LEU A 205 -88.69 -19.80 -95.21
CA LEU A 205 -89.34 -19.34 -96.45
C LEU A 205 -89.12 -20.38 -97.56
#